data_AF-A0AA86P785-F1
#
_entry.id   AF-A0AA86P785-F1
#
_cell.length_a   1.000
_cell.length_b   1.000
_cell.length_c   1.000
_cell.angle_alpha   90.00
_cell.angle_beta   90.00
_cell.angle_gamma   90.00
#
_symmetry.space_group_name_H-M   'P 1'
#
loop_
_entity.id
_entity.type
_entity.pdbx_description
1 polymer ?
#
loop_
_entity_poly.entity_id
_entity_poly.type
_entity_poly.pdbx_seq_one_letter_code
_entity_poly.pdbx_strand_id
1 'polypeptide(L)'
;MKQTKFAQAIVRSVRELSSEKTGADAEAYRAFIQIQDRRNIWLVVADHYGCIPQEAHDYFHNVWSKQFCEALARFKPELDALAAERFEPDRDPKETGREVIAAFVERHPDKHFHRLSVSQYVHKQLKAIQKERSLKSGQSSDTSEKQKDNVVSDLIALLSRKI
;
A
#
# COMPACT_ATOMS: atom_id res chain seq x y z
N MET A 1 -20.51 -22.75 -1.11
CA MET A 1 -21.89 -22.20 -0.92
C MET A 1 -21.95 -20.75 -0.46
N LYS A 2 -21.11 -20.27 0.48
CA LYS A 2 -21.20 -18.88 1.00
C LYS A 2 -20.90 -17.79 -0.05
N GLN A 3 -19.88 -18.00 -0.91
CA GLN A 3 -19.47 -17.03 -1.93
C GLN A 3 -20.56 -16.71 -2.97
N THR A 4 -21.21 -17.73 -3.54
CA THR A 4 -22.25 -17.54 -4.56
C THR A 4 -23.44 -16.74 -4.04
N LYS A 5 -23.87 -17.00 -2.80
CA LYS A 5 -24.97 -16.25 -2.17
C LYS A 5 -24.59 -14.78 -1.92
N PHE A 6 -23.36 -14.52 -1.51
CA PHE A 6 -22.87 -13.16 -1.29
C PHE A 6 -22.78 -12.37 -2.60
N ALA A 7 -22.25 -13.00 -3.67
CA ALA A 7 -22.20 -12.40 -4.99
C ALA A 7 -23.60 -12.03 -5.49
N GLN A 8 -24.58 -12.92 -5.33
CA GLN A 8 -25.98 -12.65 -5.67
C GLN A 8 -26.57 -11.48 -4.86
N ALA A 9 -26.26 -11.40 -3.56
CA ALA A 9 -26.69 -10.28 -2.72
C ALA A 9 -26.10 -8.95 -3.19
N ILE A 10 -24.82 -8.92 -3.59
CA ILE A 10 -24.18 -7.73 -4.16
C ILE A 10 -24.82 -7.35 -5.50
N VAL A 11 -24.94 -8.30 -6.44
CA VAL A 11 -25.58 -8.06 -7.75
C VAL A 11 -26.97 -7.47 -7.56
N ARG A 12 -27.78 -8.06 -6.68
CA ARG A 12 -29.12 -7.58 -6.38
C ARG A 12 -29.11 -6.16 -5.80
N SER A 13 -28.29 -5.91 -4.80
CA SER A 13 -28.20 -4.60 -4.13
C SER A 13 -27.70 -3.52 -5.10
N VAL A 14 -26.75 -3.84 -5.97
CA VAL A 14 -26.26 -2.93 -7.01
C VAL A 14 -27.35 -2.62 -8.01
N ARG A 15 -28.13 -3.60 -8.48
CA ARG A 15 -29.27 -3.36 -9.38
C ARG A 15 -30.31 -2.44 -8.76
N GLU A 16 -30.62 -2.64 -7.48
CA GLU A 16 -31.58 -1.81 -6.75
C GLU A 16 -31.11 -0.36 -6.60
N LEU A 17 -29.79 -0.13 -6.46
CA LEU A 17 -29.22 1.20 -6.22
C LEU A 17 -28.76 1.95 -7.48
N SER A 18 -28.38 1.24 -8.54
CA SER A 18 -27.79 1.84 -9.75
C SER A 18 -28.77 1.95 -10.93
N SER A 19 -29.97 1.35 -10.84
CA SER A 19 -30.89 1.15 -11.98
C SER A 19 -30.31 0.39 -13.17
N GLU A 20 -29.05 -0.06 -13.11
CA GLU A 20 -28.39 -0.81 -14.16
C GLU A 20 -28.66 -2.31 -14.04
N LYS A 21 -28.86 -2.98 -15.18
CA LYS A 21 -28.92 -4.43 -15.26
C LYS A 21 -27.50 -5.00 -15.29
N THR A 22 -26.99 -5.42 -14.13
CA THR A 22 -25.70 -6.12 -14.02
C THR A 22 -25.93 -7.63 -13.98
N GLY A 23 -25.37 -8.40 -14.92
CA GLY A 23 -25.60 -9.85 -15.01
C GLY A 23 -24.51 -10.68 -14.36
N ALA A 24 -23.26 -10.23 -14.44
CA ALA A 24 -22.07 -10.95 -13.98
C ALA A 24 -21.42 -10.28 -12.75
N ASP A 25 -20.75 -11.09 -11.92
CA ASP A 25 -20.08 -10.63 -10.70
C ASP A 25 -19.08 -9.49 -10.94
N ALA A 26 -18.31 -9.55 -12.03
CA ALA A 26 -17.36 -8.50 -12.40
C ALA A 26 -18.04 -7.17 -12.79
N GLU A 27 -19.22 -7.23 -13.42
CA GLU A 27 -20.02 -6.05 -13.72
C GLU A 27 -20.59 -5.44 -12.45
N ALA A 28 -21.11 -6.29 -11.55
CA ALA A 28 -21.61 -5.84 -10.25
C ALA A 28 -20.50 -5.21 -9.41
N TYR A 29 -19.27 -5.75 -9.46
CA TYR A 29 -18.12 -5.12 -8.81
C TYR A 29 -17.80 -3.74 -9.41
N ARG A 30 -17.77 -3.61 -10.75
CA ARG A 30 -17.53 -2.32 -11.42
C ARG A 30 -18.60 -1.29 -11.10
N ALA A 31 -19.87 -1.67 -11.16
CA ALA A 31 -20.97 -0.80 -10.80
C ALA A 31 -20.90 -0.42 -9.31
N PHE A 32 -20.60 -1.38 -8.42
CA PHE A 32 -20.41 -1.13 -6.99
C PHE A 32 -19.35 -0.05 -6.71
N ILE A 33 -18.19 -0.11 -7.38
CA ILE A 33 -17.12 0.87 -7.17
C ILE A 33 -17.46 2.27 -7.73
N GLN A 34 -18.46 2.39 -8.59
CA GLN A 34 -18.92 3.67 -9.14
C GLN A 34 -20.01 4.34 -8.27
N ILE A 35 -20.63 3.60 -7.35
CA ILE A 35 -21.62 4.17 -6.41
C ILE A 35 -20.94 5.21 -5.50
N GLN A 36 -21.40 6.46 -5.61
CA GLN A 36 -20.90 7.61 -4.84
C GLN A 36 -21.42 7.58 -3.39
N ASP A 37 -22.72 7.34 -3.19
CA ASP A 37 -23.33 7.22 -1.86
C ASP A 37 -23.49 5.75 -1.46
N ARG A 38 -22.53 5.26 -0.67
CA ARG A 38 -22.52 3.87 -0.17
C ARG A 38 -23.06 3.73 1.25
N ARG A 39 -23.61 4.78 1.85
CA ARG A 39 -23.96 4.77 3.28
C ARG A 39 -24.94 3.64 3.64
N ASN A 40 -25.86 3.32 2.73
CA ASN A 40 -26.89 2.33 2.96
C ASN A 40 -26.66 0.99 2.22
N ILE A 41 -25.61 0.86 1.40
CA ILE A 41 -25.43 -0.35 0.59
C ILE A 41 -25.23 -1.59 1.47
N TRP A 42 -24.52 -1.44 2.58
CA TRP A 42 -24.27 -2.55 3.50
C TRP A 42 -25.51 -2.99 4.26
N LEU A 43 -26.47 -2.08 4.49
CA LEU A 43 -27.77 -2.44 5.05
C LEU A 43 -28.53 -3.35 4.08
N VAL A 44 -28.58 -2.98 2.79
CA VAL A 44 -29.27 -3.74 1.74
C VAL A 44 -28.60 -5.09 1.48
N VAL A 45 -27.26 -5.12 1.38
CA VAL A 45 -26.50 -6.37 1.19
C VAL A 45 -26.69 -7.31 2.37
N ALA A 46 -26.68 -6.77 3.59
CA ALA A 46 -26.86 -7.55 4.81
C ALA A 46 -28.27 -8.14 4.93
N ASP A 47 -29.30 -7.38 4.54
CA ASP A 47 -30.69 -7.87 4.46
C ASP A 47 -30.80 -9.04 3.46
N HIS A 48 -30.26 -8.87 2.26
CA HIS A 48 -30.28 -9.92 1.24
C HIS A 48 -29.48 -11.17 1.61
N TYR A 49 -28.38 -11.01 2.34
CA TYR A 49 -27.51 -12.12 2.73
C TYR A 49 -27.92 -12.75 4.07
N GLY A 50 -28.69 -12.05 4.90
CA GLY A 50 -29.10 -12.47 6.24
C GLY A 50 -27.97 -12.38 7.26
N CYS A 51 -27.24 -11.25 7.29
CA CYS A 51 -26.16 -11.00 8.25
C CYS A 51 -26.24 -9.59 8.84
N ILE A 52 -25.30 -9.19 9.69
CA ILE A 52 -25.21 -7.78 10.11
C ILE A 52 -24.43 -6.95 9.08
N PRO A 53 -24.70 -5.64 8.93
CA PRO A 53 -24.04 -4.77 7.94
C PRO A 53 -22.51 -4.79 8.00
N GLN A 54 -21.95 -4.85 9.22
CA GLN A 54 -20.51 -4.92 9.43
C GLN A 54 -19.89 -6.19 8.82
N GLU A 55 -20.55 -7.35 8.96
CA GLU A 55 -20.07 -8.61 8.39
C GLU A 55 -20.09 -8.58 6.85
N ALA A 56 -21.13 -7.97 6.26
CA ALA A 56 -21.22 -7.80 4.81
C ALA A 56 -20.09 -6.91 4.28
N HIS A 57 -19.86 -5.77 4.94
CA HIS A 57 -18.76 -4.86 4.64
C HIS A 57 -17.40 -5.57 4.73
N ASP A 58 -17.15 -6.26 5.83
CA ASP A 58 -15.86 -6.91 6.08
C ASP A 58 -15.63 -8.07 5.11
N TYR A 59 -16.66 -8.85 4.80
CA TYR A 59 -16.55 -9.91 3.80
C TYR A 59 -16.28 -9.36 2.40
N PHE A 60 -16.94 -8.26 2.01
CA PHE A 60 -16.70 -7.61 0.73
C PHE A 60 -15.23 -7.17 0.60
N HIS A 61 -14.72 -6.41 1.57
CA HIS A 61 -13.38 -5.83 1.50
C HIS A 61 -12.28 -6.89 1.70
N ASN A 62 -12.49 -7.88 2.57
CA ASN A 62 -11.44 -8.83 2.90
C ASN A 62 -11.41 -10.05 1.98
N VAL A 63 -12.51 -10.41 1.35
CA VAL A 63 -12.65 -11.67 0.60
C VAL A 63 -13.12 -11.44 -0.83
N TRP A 64 -14.31 -10.88 -1.02
CA TRP A 64 -14.97 -10.90 -2.33
C TRP A 64 -14.32 -9.94 -3.35
N SER A 65 -14.10 -8.68 -2.97
CA SER A 65 -13.51 -7.65 -3.87
C SER A 65 -12.12 -8.01 -4.39
N LYS A 66 -11.34 -8.78 -3.62
CA LYS A 66 -9.98 -9.21 -4.01
C LYS A 66 -9.97 -10.12 -5.22
N GLN A 67 -11.07 -10.79 -5.53
CA GLN A 67 -11.18 -11.68 -6.70
C GLN A 67 -11.16 -10.91 -8.03
N PHE A 68 -11.48 -9.61 -7.99
CA PHE A 68 -11.51 -8.73 -9.16
C PHE A 68 -10.30 -7.80 -9.21
N CYS A 69 -9.33 -7.99 -8.31
CA CYS A 69 -8.14 -7.17 -8.22
C CYS A 69 -6.91 -7.94 -8.72
N GLU A 70 -5.98 -7.20 -9.31
CA GLU A 70 -4.68 -7.72 -9.71
C GLU A 70 -3.85 -8.15 -8.50
N ALA A 71 -3.10 -9.23 -8.69
CA ALA A 71 -2.20 -9.75 -7.67
C ALA A 71 -1.01 -8.81 -7.48
N LEU A 72 -1.01 -8.06 -6.38
CA LEU A 72 0.01 -7.06 -6.03
C LEU A 72 1.45 -7.60 -6.07
N ALA A 73 1.63 -8.91 -5.84
CA ALA A 73 2.94 -9.56 -5.84
C ALA A 73 3.77 -9.29 -7.11
N ARG A 74 3.12 -9.20 -8.28
CA ARG A 74 3.79 -8.95 -9.57
C ARG A 74 4.30 -7.51 -9.72
N PHE A 75 3.79 -6.58 -8.92
CA PHE A 75 4.05 -5.15 -9.01
C PHE A 75 4.90 -4.61 -7.84
N LYS A 76 5.28 -5.49 -6.91
CA LYS A 76 6.12 -5.12 -5.76
C LYS A 76 7.43 -4.42 -6.17
N PRO A 77 8.23 -4.93 -7.13
CA PRO A 77 9.47 -4.26 -7.53
C PRO A 77 9.24 -2.83 -8.05
N GLU A 78 8.14 -2.60 -8.77
CA GLU A 78 7.78 -1.27 -9.26
C GLU A 78 7.38 -0.33 -8.12
N LEU A 79 6.57 -0.82 -7.18
CA LEU A 79 6.20 -0.05 -5.99
C LEU A 79 7.40 0.27 -5.10
N ASP A 80 8.37 -0.65 -5.01
CA ASP A 80 9.62 -0.43 -4.28
C ASP A 80 10.44 0.67 -4.94
N ALA A 81 10.54 0.66 -6.27
CA ALA A 81 11.22 1.70 -7.04
C ALA A 81 10.54 3.07 -6.88
N LEU A 82 9.21 3.13 -7.02
CA LEU A 82 8.44 4.37 -6.80
C LEU A 82 8.58 4.89 -5.37
N ALA A 83 8.53 4.00 -4.37
CA ALA A 83 8.70 4.39 -2.98
C ALA A 83 10.11 4.94 -2.72
N ALA A 84 11.15 4.34 -3.29
CA ALA A 84 12.52 4.81 -3.18
C ALA A 84 12.75 6.15 -3.90
N GLU A 85 12.18 6.32 -5.10
CA GLU A 85 12.25 7.54 -5.90
C GLU A 85 11.64 8.74 -5.19
N ARG A 86 10.47 8.55 -4.57
CA ARG A 86 9.70 9.63 -3.92
C ARG A 86 10.04 9.84 -2.44
N PHE A 87 10.89 8.99 -1.85
CA PHE A 87 11.21 9.10 -0.43
C PHE A 87 12.15 10.28 -0.16
N GLU A 88 11.66 11.20 0.65
CA GLU A 88 12.42 12.33 1.21
C GLU A 88 12.38 12.26 2.75
N PRO A 89 13.53 12.36 3.45
CA PRO A 89 13.59 12.19 4.90
C PRO A 89 12.71 13.16 5.70
N ASP A 90 12.58 14.39 5.23
CA ASP A 90 11.90 15.48 5.94
C ASP A 90 10.41 15.59 5.57
N ARG A 91 9.92 14.70 4.70
CA ARG A 91 8.55 14.72 4.18
C ARG A 91 7.63 13.80 4.96
N ASP A 92 6.35 14.17 5.08
CA ASP A 92 5.34 13.31 5.71
C ASP A 92 5.20 11.98 4.95
N PRO A 93 5.48 10.82 5.59
CA PRO A 93 5.33 9.52 4.96
C PRO A 93 3.92 9.24 4.41
N LYS A 94 2.88 9.83 5.00
CA LYS A 94 1.51 9.68 4.49
C LYS A 94 1.32 10.39 3.16
N GLU A 95 1.90 11.57 3.00
CA GLU A 95 1.85 12.34 1.76
C GLU A 95 2.62 11.61 0.66
N THR A 96 3.87 11.22 0.93
CA THR A 96 4.68 10.40 0.02
C THR A 96 3.95 9.11 -0.36
N GLY A 97 3.31 8.45 0.59
CA GLY A 97 2.52 7.25 0.33
C GLY A 97 1.35 7.48 -0.63
N ARG A 98 0.64 8.62 -0.53
CA ARG A 98 -0.43 8.97 -1.45
C ARG A 98 0.09 9.20 -2.86
N GLU A 99 1.24 9.86 -3.01
CA GLU A 99 1.84 10.10 -4.32
C GLU A 99 2.34 8.82 -4.98
N VAL A 100 2.98 7.93 -4.23
CA VAL A 100 3.41 6.62 -4.75
C VAL A 100 2.22 5.84 -5.26
N ILE A 101 1.11 5.83 -4.51
CA ILE A 101 -0.13 5.15 -4.93
C ILE A 101 -0.74 5.83 -6.17
N ALA A 102 -0.77 7.17 -6.22
CA ALA A 102 -1.30 7.90 -7.36
C ALA A 102 -0.50 7.62 -8.63
N ALA A 103 0.83 7.73 -8.56
CA ALA A 103 1.73 7.42 -9.67
C ALA A 103 1.62 5.96 -10.13
N PHE A 104 1.45 5.03 -9.18
CA PHE A 104 1.21 3.62 -9.50
C PHE A 104 -0.11 3.40 -10.25
N VAL A 105 -1.20 4.02 -9.81
CA VAL A 105 -2.51 3.91 -10.48
C VAL A 105 -2.49 4.56 -11.86
N GLU A 106 -1.81 5.68 -12.01
CA GLU A 106 -1.66 6.38 -13.29
C GLU A 106 -0.93 5.54 -14.35
N ARG A 107 0.05 4.71 -13.93
CA ARG A 107 0.78 3.79 -14.82
C ARG A 107 -0.02 2.56 -15.25
N HIS A 108 -1.11 2.25 -14.55
CA HIS A 108 -1.91 1.04 -14.79
C HIS A 108 -3.41 1.37 -14.86
N PRO A 109 -3.85 2.21 -15.81
CA PRO A 109 -5.22 2.71 -15.88
C PRO A 109 -6.26 1.62 -16.17
N ASP A 110 -5.83 0.50 -16.76
CA ASP A 110 -6.65 -0.66 -17.10
C ASP A 110 -6.78 -1.68 -15.96
N LYS A 111 -5.97 -1.53 -14.89
CA LYS A 111 -5.88 -2.50 -13.80
C LYS A 111 -6.58 -2.03 -12.55
N HIS A 112 -7.17 -3.00 -11.85
CA HIS A 112 -7.83 -2.76 -10.58
C HIS A 112 -6.98 -3.33 -9.45
N PHE A 113 -6.61 -2.51 -8.49
CA PHE A 113 -5.84 -2.95 -7.33
C PHE A 113 -6.65 -2.81 -6.05
N HIS A 114 -6.47 -3.76 -5.13
CA HIS A 114 -7.07 -3.66 -3.82
C HIS A 114 -6.39 -2.54 -3.02
N ARG A 115 -7.06 -1.38 -2.91
CA ARG A 115 -6.52 -0.13 -2.35
C ARG A 115 -5.83 -0.30 -1.01
N LEU A 116 -6.43 -1.05 -0.09
CA LEU A 116 -5.86 -1.28 1.23
C LEU A 116 -4.54 -2.07 1.15
N SER A 117 -4.46 -3.05 0.25
CA SER A 117 -3.23 -3.84 0.07
C SER A 117 -2.10 -3.00 -0.51
N VAL A 118 -2.38 -2.15 -1.50
CA VAL A 118 -1.38 -1.21 -2.04
C VAL A 118 -0.92 -0.25 -0.95
N SER A 119 -1.85 0.36 -0.23
CA SER A 119 -1.54 1.33 0.83
C SER A 119 -0.71 0.72 1.96
N GLN A 120 -1.07 -0.47 2.44
CA GLN A 120 -0.30 -1.19 3.46
C GLN A 120 1.10 -1.54 2.98
N TYR A 121 1.24 -1.96 1.73
CA TYR A 121 2.53 -2.29 1.14
C TYR A 121 3.44 -1.07 1.05
N VAL A 122 2.95 0.03 0.47
CA VAL A 122 3.69 1.29 0.34
C VAL A 122 4.10 1.83 1.71
N HIS A 123 3.19 1.84 2.69
CA HIS A 123 3.51 2.29 4.05
C HIS A 123 4.61 1.46 4.72
N LYS A 124 4.57 0.12 4.53
CA LYS A 124 5.62 -0.77 5.01
C LYS A 124 6.96 -0.46 4.35
N GLN A 125 6.95 -0.17 3.05
CA GLN A 125 8.16 0.11 2.28
C GLN A 125 8.79 1.44 2.66
N LEU A 126 8.00 2.50 2.82
CA LEU A 126 8.50 3.80 3.28
C LEU A 126 9.13 3.71 4.67
N LYS A 127 8.53 2.92 5.59
CA LYS A 127 9.12 2.64 6.90
C LYS A 127 10.45 1.88 6.81
N ALA A 128 10.57 0.93 5.88
CA ALA A 128 11.82 0.20 5.68
C ALA A 128 12.94 1.13 5.18
N ILE A 129 12.65 1.97 4.19
CA ILE A 129 13.59 2.96 3.64
C ILE A 129 14.04 3.95 4.73
N GLN A 130 13.11 4.46 5.54
CA GLN A 130 13.42 5.37 6.65
C GLN A 130 14.38 4.71 7.65
N LYS A 131 14.09 3.46 8.05
CA LYS A 131 14.93 2.70 8.98
C LYS A 131 16.33 2.46 8.44
N GLU A 132 16.46 2.08 7.17
CA GLU A 132 17.76 1.85 6.52
C GLU A 132 18.63 3.11 6.49
N ARG A 133 18.03 4.29 6.28
CA ARG A 133 18.77 5.56 6.29
C ARG A 133 19.21 5.97 7.69
N SER A 134 18.37 5.79 8.70
CA SER A 134 18.73 6.06 10.10
C SER A 134 19.90 5.20 10.59
N LEU A 135 20.01 3.96 10.10
CA LEU A 135 21.14 3.08 10.42
C LEU A 135 22.44 3.54 9.72
N LYS A 136 22.37 3.99 8.46
CA LYS A 136 23.53 4.48 7.72
C LYS A 136 24.07 5.80 8.27
N SER A 137 23.20 6.71 8.73
CA SER A 137 23.64 7.97 9.35
C SER A 137 24.38 7.75 10.68
N GLY A 138 23.98 6.75 11.48
CA GLY A 138 24.65 6.43 12.74
C GLY A 138 26.03 5.78 12.60
N GLN A 139 26.30 5.10 11.48
CA GLN A 139 27.61 4.46 11.25
C GLN A 139 28.69 5.42 10.72
N SER A 140 28.32 6.55 10.10
CA SER A 140 29.29 7.53 9.60
C SER A 140 29.96 8.37 10.71
N SER A 141 29.35 8.48 11.90
CA SER A 141 29.95 9.21 13.01
C SER A 141 31.07 8.45 13.72
N ASP A 142 31.05 7.11 13.70
CA ASP A 142 31.98 6.27 14.49
C ASP A 142 33.30 5.94 13.73
N THR A 143 33.34 6.16 12.42
CA THR A 143 34.55 6.00 11.61
C THR A 143 35.44 7.25 11.60
N SER A 144 34.91 8.42 11.95
CA SER A 144 35.70 9.67 12.00
C SER A 144 36.61 9.78 13.22
N GLU A 145 36.32 9.07 14.32
CA GLU A 145 37.12 9.16 15.55
C GLU A 145 38.36 8.27 15.49
N LYS A 146 38.22 7.03 14.99
CA LYS A 146 39.37 6.12 14.76
C LYS A 146 40.35 6.58 13.69
N GLN A 147 39.92 7.43 12.76
CA GLN A 147 40.80 7.95 11.71
C GLN A 147 41.69 9.10 12.23
N LYS A 148 41.26 9.85 13.26
CA LYS A 148 42.09 10.88 13.90
C LYS A 148 43.24 10.29 14.72
N ASP A 149 42.98 9.18 15.41
CA ASP A 149 44.02 8.50 16.20
C ASP A 149 45.14 7.91 15.34
N ASN A 150 44.82 7.40 14.15
CA ASN A 150 45.84 6.91 13.21
C ASN A 150 46.70 8.05 12.64
N VAL A 151 46.11 9.21 12.32
CA VAL A 151 46.88 10.35 11.79
C VAL A 151 47.82 10.92 12.86
N VAL A 152 47.40 10.97 14.13
CA VAL A 152 48.26 11.42 15.23
C VAL A 152 49.38 10.43 15.50
N SER A 153 49.09 9.12 15.48
CA SER A 153 50.10 8.06 15.65
C SER A 153 51.16 8.10 14.54
N ASP A 154 50.76 8.26 13.28
CA ASP A 154 51.67 8.36 12.15
C ASP A 154 52.54 9.63 12.22
N LEU A 155 51.99 10.77 12.68
CA LEU A 155 52.76 12.00 12.88
C LEU A 155 53.84 11.84 13.98
N ILE A 156 53.49 11.18 15.09
CA ILE A 156 54.42 10.91 16.20
C ILE A 156 55.54 9.97 15.76
N ALA A 157 55.23 8.94 14.97
CA ALA A 157 56.21 8.01 14.41
C ALA A 157 57.19 8.72 13.45
N LEU A 158 56.70 9.69 12.67
CA LEU A 158 57.53 10.46 11.72
C LEU A 158 58.48 11.43 12.43
N LEU A 159 58.05 12.05 13.54
CA LEU A 159 58.88 12.94 14.35
C LEU A 159 59.97 12.18 15.11
N SER A 160 59.68 10.95 15.56
CA SER A 160 60.62 10.10 16.30
C SER A 160 61.77 9.53 15.46
N ARG A 161 61.72 9.63 14.12
CA ARG A 161 62.79 9.15 13.21
C ARG A 161 63.81 10.23 12.81
N LYS A 162 63.63 11.48 13.25
CA LYS A 162 64.48 12.63 12.87
C LYS A 162 65.45 13.10 13.97
N ILE A 163 65.59 12.35 15.06
CA ILE A 163 66.59 12.55 16.12
C ILE A 163 67.57 11.38 16.05
#